data_AF-A0AAV8Z2X8-F1
#
_entry.id   AF-A0AAV8Z2X8-F1
#
_cell.length_a   1.000
_cell.length_b   1.000
_cell.length_c   1.000
_cell.angle_alpha   90.00
_cell.angle_beta   90.00
_cell.angle_gamma   90.00
#
_symmetry.space_group_name_H-M   'P 1'
#
loop_
_entity.id
_entity.type
_entity.pdbx_description
1 polymer ?
#
loop_
_entity_poly.entity_id
_entity_poly.type
_entity_poly.pdbx_seq_one_letter_code
_entity_poly.pdbx_strand_id
1 'polypeptide(L)' 'MSFTVEFPNLAIKEHVLAYFLPEAPFQMLEIFDEVAKDIVLSMYPSYDRVTNEIHVRISDLPLIEELRTFR' A
#
# COMPACT_ATOMS: atom_id res chain seq x y z
N MET A 1 3.46 -7.15 10.20
CA MET A 1 1.98 -7.20 10.01
C MET A 1 1.67 -6.83 8.56
N SER A 2 0.60 -7.35 7.94
CA SER A 2 0.25 -7.00 6.55
C SER A 2 -1.12 -6.35 6.45
N PHE A 3 -1.20 -5.18 5.80
CA PHE A 3 -2.45 -4.54 5.41
C PHE A 3 -2.65 -4.70 3.91
N THR A 4 -3.88 -4.98 3.49
CA THR A 4 -4.22 -5.08 2.08
C THR A 4 -5.10 -3.90 1.68
N VAL A 5 -4.70 -3.19 0.64
CA VAL A 5 -5.42 -2.05 0.06
C VAL A 5 -5.87 -2.41 -1.34
N GLU A 6 -7.17 -2.28 -1.59
CA GLU A 6 -7.75 -2.48 -2.91
C GLU A 6 -7.41 -1.28 -3.80
N PHE A 7 -6.68 -1.52 -4.88
CA PHE A 7 -6.37 -0.53 -5.90
C PHE A 7 -7.61 0.23 -6.44
N PRO A 8 -8.76 -0.41 -6.73
CA PRO A 8 -9.94 0.33 -7.21
C PRO A 8 -10.42 1.38 -6.21
N ASN A 9 -10.38 1.08 -4.90
CA ASN A 9 -10.77 2.06 -3.88
C ASN A 9 -9.78 3.23 -3.81
N LEU A 10 -8.48 2.94 -3.94
CA LEU A 10 -7.46 3.97 -4.01
C LEU A 10 -7.64 4.83 -5.27
N ALA A 11 -7.90 4.23 -6.42
CA ALA A 11 -8.11 4.94 -7.69
C ALA A 11 -9.38 5.80 -7.68
N ILE A 12 -10.44 5.35 -7.01
CA ILE A 12 -11.70 6.11 -6.84
C ILE A 12 -11.49 7.31 -5.90
N LYS A 13 -10.76 7.13 -4.80
CA LYS A 13 -10.49 8.23 -3.86
C LYS A 13 -9.44 9.20 -4.38
N GLU A 14 -8.33 8.68 -4.87
CA GLU A 14 -7.10 9.39 -5.20
C GLU A 14 -6.49 8.79 -6.47
N HIS A 15 -6.99 9.23 -7.61
CA HIS A 15 -6.51 8.77 -8.92
C HIS A 15 -5.02 9.10 -9.15
N VAL A 16 -4.51 10.17 -8.55
CA VAL A 16 -3.10 10.58 -8.66
C VAL A 16 -2.18 9.51 -8.06
N LEU A 17 -2.48 9.03 -6.85
CA LEU A 17 -1.68 7.99 -6.20
C LEU A 17 -1.70 6.67 -6.99
N ALA A 18 -2.85 6.34 -7.59
CA ALA A 18 -2.98 5.18 -8.46
C ALA A 18 -2.09 5.27 -9.71
N TYR A 19 -1.85 6.48 -10.24
CA TYR A 19 -0.97 6.71 -11.38
C TYR A 19 0.52 6.65 -11.02
N PHE A 20 0.90 7.12 -9.82
CA PHE A 20 2.29 7.09 -9.35
C PHE A 20 2.77 5.70 -8.91
N LEU A 21 1.84 4.82 -8.51
CA LEU A 21 2.13 3.46 -8.08
C LEU A 21 2.97 2.63 -9.08
N PRO A 22 2.64 2.58 -10.38
CA PRO A 22 3.46 1.89 -11.36
C PRO A 22 4.81 2.58 -11.65
N GLU A 23 4.88 3.91 -11.55
CA GLU A 23 6.12 4.67 -11.80
C GLU A 23 7.18 4.46 -10.70
N ALA A 24 6.74 4.41 -9.43
CA ALA A 24 7.63 4.28 -8.28
C ALA A 24 7.03 3.40 -7.18
N PRO A 25 6.88 2.08 -7.40
CA PRO A 25 6.18 1.18 -6.47
C PRO A 25 6.90 1.10 -5.11
N PHE A 26 8.23 1.08 -5.09
CA PHE A 26 8.99 0.99 -3.84
C PHE A 26 8.80 2.21 -2.94
N GLN A 27 8.93 3.41 -3.50
CA GLN A 27 8.79 4.66 -2.74
C GLN A 27 7.34 4.84 -2.25
N MET A 28 6.37 4.50 -3.10
CA MET A 28 4.95 4.58 -2.72
C MET A 28 4.64 3.61 -1.58
N LEU A 29 5.07 2.35 -1.67
CA LEU A 29 4.86 1.36 -0.61
C LEU A 29 5.54 1.76 0.70
N GLU A 30 6.76 2.32 0.66
CA GLU A 30 7.46 2.83 1.85
C GLU A 30 6.65 3.92 2.55
N ILE A 31 6.10 4.88 1.79
CA ILE A 31 5.24 5.95 2.33
C ILE A 31 3.96 5.35 2.94
N PHE A 32 3.35 4.37 2.27
CA PHE A 32 2.15 3.70 2.80
C PHE A 32 2.44 2.95 4.11
N ASP A 33 3.60 2.29 4.22
CA ASP A 33 4.03 1.57 5.42
C ASP A 33 4.22 2.53 6.60
N GLU A 34 4.89 3.67 6.38
CA GLU A 34 5.08 4.69 7.42
C GLU A 34 3.75 5.29 7.89
N VAL A 35 2.88 5.69 6.96
CA VAL A 35 1.57 6.29 7.29
C VAL A 35 0.67 5.27 7.99
N ALA A 36 0.65 4.01 7.54
CA ALA A 36 -0.11 2.95 8.19
C ALA A 36 0.38 2.72 9.62
N LYS A 37 1.69 2.75 9.84
CA LYS A 37 2.29 2.65 11.18
C LYS A 37 1.88 3.80 12.07
N ASP A 38 1.97 5.04 11.60
CA ASP A 38 1.58 6.22 12.38
C ASP A 38 0.10 6.17 12.78
N ILE A 39 -0.79 5.83 11.84
CA ILE A 39 -2.23 5.70 12.11
C ILE A 39 -2.51 4.59 13.13
N VAL A 40 -1.87 3.43 12.99
CA VAL A 40 -2.06 2.31 13.93
C VAL A 40 -1.56 2.67 15.32
N LEU A 41 -0.41 3.33 15.44
CA LEU A 41 0.13 3.80 16.72
C LEU A 41 -0.75 4.90 17.33
N SER A 42 -1.33 5.77 16.50
CA SER A 42 -2.25 6.83 16.92
C SER A 42 -3.57 6.26 17.46
N MET A 43 -4.15 5.26 16.79
CA MET A 43 -5.36 4.56 17.27
C MET A 43 -5.08 3.63 18.45
N TYR A 44 -3.94 2.93 18.42
CA TYR A 44 -3.56 1.91 19.38
C TYR A 44 -2.11 2.14 19.85
N PRO A 45 -1.88 3.08 20.79
CA PRO A 45 -0.52 3.42 21.26
C PRO A 45 0.20 2.24 21.94
N SER A 46 -0.55 1.28 22.46
CA SER A 46 0.00 0.05 23.05
C SER A 46 0.49 -0.98 22.02
N TYR A 47 0.21 -0.78 20.72
CA TYR A 47 0.53 -1.74 19.66
C TYR A 47 2.02 -1.76 19.29
N ASP A 48 2.78 -0.72 19.68
CA ASP A 48 4.24 -0.65 19.54
C ASP A 48 4.97 -1.85 20.18
N ARG A 49 4.37 -2.44 21.21
CA ARG A 49 4.90 -3.61 21.92
C ARG A 49 4.75 -4.94 21.17
N VAL A 50 3.92 -5.00 20.13
CA VAL A 50 3.53 -6.26 19.48
C VAL A 50 4.27 -6.44 18.16
N THR A 51 4.22 -5.44 17.28
CA THR A 51 4.92 -5.47 15.98
C THR A 51 5.26 -4.06 15.54
N ASN A 52 6.54 -3.81 15.25
CA ASN A 52 7.04 -2.49 14.82
C ASN A 52 7.06 -2.32 13.29
N GLU A 53 6.83 -3.39 12.53
CA GLU A 53 6.85 -3.41 11.07
C GLU A 53 5.46 -3.70 10.50
N ILE A 54 4.96 -2.74 9.72
CA ILE A 54 3.69 -2.81 9.01
C ILE A 54 4.00 -2.69 7.52
N HIS A 55 3.51 -3.66 6.75
CA HIS A 55 3.65 -3.67 5.30
C HIS A 55 2.29 -3.60 4.63
N VAL A 56 2.12 -2.62 3.75
CA VAL A 56 0.95 -2.44 2.90
C VAL A 56 1.16 -3.24 1.62
N ARG A 57 0.12 -3.97 1.23
CA ARG A 57 0.03 -4.76 0.01
C ARG A 57 -1.12 -4.25 -0.82
N ILE A 58 -0.94 -4.23 -2.12
CA ILE A 58 -1.95 -3.75 -3.05
C ILE A 58 -2.61 -4.95 -3.71
N SER A 59 -3.93 -4.95 -3.72
CA SER A 59 -4.76 -5.97 -4.36
C SER A 59 -5.64 -5.37 -5.44
N ASP A 60 -6.16 -6.22 -6.33
CA ASP A 60 -7.06 -5.83 -7.42
C ASP A 60 -6.49 -4.77 -8.37
N LEU A 61 -5.21 -4.91 -8.72
CA LEU A 61 -4.62 -4.13 -9.82
C LEU A 61 -5.41 -4.42 -11.10
N PRO A 62 -6.06 -3.41 -11.72
CA PRO A 62 -6.82 -3.60 -12.96
C PRO A 62 -5.90 -3.93 -14.14
N LEU A 63 -4.59 -3.69 -13.98
CA LEU A 63 -3.55 -4.06 -14.91
C LEU A 63 -3.10 -5.50 -14.65
N ILE A 64 -3.86 -6.47 -15.17
CA ILE A 64 -3.43 -7.86 -15.24
C ILE A 64 -2.55 -7.99 -16.48
N GLU A 65 -1.25 -7.77 -16.32
CA GLU A 65 -0.29 -8.12 -17.36
C GLU A 65 -0.02 -9.63 -17.32
N GLU A 66 -0.25 -10.32 -18.43
CA GLU A 66 0.19 -11.70 -18.54
C GLU A 66 1.73 -11.74 -18.53
N LEU A 67 2.32 -12.66 -17.76
CA LEU A 67 3.78 -12.90 -17.67
C LEU A 67 4.49 -13.03 -19.04
N ARG A 68 3.73 -13.31 -20.09
CA ARG A 68 4.16 -13.48 -21.49
C ARG A 68 4.41 -12.14 -22.20
N THR A 69 3.85 -11.05 -21.70
CA THR A 69 3.96 -9.69 -22.25
C THR A 69 4.99 -8.86 -21.50
N PHE A 70 5.48 -9.33 -20.35
CA PHE A 70 6.64 -8.77 -19.64
C PHE A 70 7.86 -8.90 -20.56
N ARG A 71 8.23 -7.81 -21.23
CA ARG A 71 9.32 -7.75 -22.21
C ARG A 71 10.65 -7.42 -21.56
#